data_AF-A0A7C8ERV6-F1
#
_entry.id   AF-A0A7C8ERV6-F1
#
_cell.length_a   1.000
_cell.length_b   1.000
_cell.length_c   1.000
_cell.angle_alpha   90.00
_cell.angle_beta   90.00
_cell.angle_gamma   90.00
#
_symmetry.space_group_name_H-M   'P 1'
#
loop_
_entity.id
_entity.type
_entity.pdbx_description
1 polymer ?
#
loop_
_entity_poly.entity_id
_entity_poly.type
_entity_poly.pdbx_seq_one_letter_code
_entity_poly.pdbx_strand_id
1 'polypeptide(L)'
;MPVSTLVHITYCAKIISELEPTSVLDIGCGFGIWGFLSRYCLDIVPGRVNPDSWQVRVDGIEVFEPYIQPHHRALYNSIRIADVRDVADALDPYDLIIAGDVIEHLDKEEGHKVFERLYGKAVKGLLVNIPIGPGWEHPEAHGNPAELHRSQWEIADFDAYPSVCKEFELPCGKYASFLFKPNVPIHERVEWLQGRAHCYEAGGNGGRALECMRIAHGLDASDAKATLFLVDLLIKGQEWSEALQALEASLVAAPTFHYARLTMARLLKLRSRPQEAQACIETLLASDDVPPEIATDALALLEEVRKQ
;
A
#
# COMPACT_ATOMS: atom_id res chain seq x y z
N MET A 1 -5.17 20.26 10.05
CA MET A 1 -4.21 21.28 10.57
C MET A 1 -4.08 22.40 9.55
N PRO A 2 -3.90 23.72 9.87
CA PRO A 2 -3.88 24.72 8.82
C PRO A 2 -2.53 24.78 8.09
N VAL A 3 -1.47 24.18 8.64
CA VAL A 3 -0.12 24.18 8.10
C VAL A 3 0.55 22.83 8.29
N SER A 4 1.28 22.36 7.28
CA SER A 4 2.13 21.17 7.40
C SER A 4 3.48 21.48 8.04
N THR A 5 4.17 20.45 8.53
CA THR A 5 5.53 20.60 9.07
C THR A 5 6.53 21.03 7.99
N LEU A 6 7.46 21.91 8.32
CA LEU A 6 8.37 22.48 7.31
C LEU A 6 9.41 21.47 6.78
N VAL A 7 9.69 20.39 7.52
CA VAL A 7 10.82 19.49 7.26
C VAL A 7 10.74 18.74 5.93
N HIS A 8 9.52 18.51 5.42
CA HIS A 8 9.29 17.76 4.20
C HIS A 8 9.09 18.65 2.96
N ILE A 9 9.02 19.97 3.09
CA ILE A 9 8.57 20.86 2.00
C ILE A 9 9.48 20.73 0.77
N THR A 10 10.79 20.80 0.94
CA THR A 10 11.74 20.66 -0.18
C THR A 10 11.69 19.27 -0.81
N TYR A 11 11.46 18.23 -0.02
CA TYR A 11 11.32 16.86 -0.51
C TYR A 11 10.07 16.73 -1.40
N CYS A 12 8.94 17.24 -0.94
CA CYS A 12 7.68 17.22 -1.69
C CYS A 12 7.74 18.11 -2.94
N ALA A 13 8.34 19.30 -2.86
CA ALA A 13 8.51 20.18 -4.02
C ALA A 13 9.36 19.52 -5.12
N LYS A 14 10.40 18.76 -4.73
CA LYS A 14 11.19 17.96 -5.67
C LYS A 14 10.31 16.89 -6.35
N ILE A 15 9.50 16.15 -5.60
CA ILE A 15 8.57 15.16 -6.15
C ILE A 15 7.60 15.80 -7.16
N ILE A 16 6.98 16.93 -6.78
CA ILE A 16 6.06 17.66 -7.66
C ILE A 16 6.77 18.04 -8.97
N SER A 17 7.98 18.59 -8.86
CA SER A 17 8.77 18.99 -10.04
C SER A 17 9.18 17.80 -10.91
N GLU A 18 9.51 16.64 -10.34
CA GLU A 18 9.96 15.46 -11.09
C GLU A 18 8.80 14.69 -11.74
N LEU A 19 7.61 14.71 -11.14
CA LEU A 19 6.42 14.06 -11.70
C LEU A 19 5.80 14.84 -12.86
N GLU A 20 6.04 16.16 -12.91
CA GLU A 20 5.46 17.09 -13.89
C GLU A 20 3.95 16.84 -14.12
N PRO A 21 3.10 16.82 -13.07
CA PRO A 21 1.67 16.61 -13.24
C PRO A 21 1.02 17.79 -13.97
N THR A 22 0.04 17.49 -14.81
CA THR A 22 -0.80 18.49 -15.50
C THR A 22 -2.08 18.81 -14.73
N SER A 23 -2.45 17.94 -13.78
CA SER A 23 -3.53 18.14 -12.82
C SER A 23 -3.13 17.73 -11.41
N VAL A 24 -3.35 18.61 -10.44
CA VAL A 24 -3.06 18.41 -9.02
C VAL A 24 -4.34 18.60 -8.21
N LEU A 25 -4.62 17.65 -7.32
CA LEU A 25 -5.66 17.77 -6.31
C LEU A 25 -5.01 17.85 -4.92
N ASP A 26 -5.31 18.90 -4.18
CA ASP A 26 -4.83 19.13 -2.82
C ASP A 26 -5.97 18.92 -1.80
N ILE A 27 -5.91 17.82 -1.07
CA ILE A 27 -6.91 17.44 -0.07
C ILE A 27 -6.50 18.03 1.28
N GLY A 28 -7.42 18.74 1.94
CA GLY A 28 -7.14 19.45 3.18
C GLY A 28 -6.20 20.63 2.93
N CYS A 29 -6.53 21.48 1.94
CA CYS A 29 -5.59 22.48 1.45
C CYS A 29 -5.14 23.51 2.51
N GLY A 30 -5.86 23.65 3.64
CA GLY A 30 -5.37 24.38 4.81
C GLY A 30 -5.01 25.84 4.49
N PHE A 31 -3.75 26.21 4.68
CA PHE A 31 -3.20 27.53 4.32
C PHE A 31 -2.81 27.68 2.84
N GLY A 32 -2.84 26.61 2.06
CA GLY A 32 -2.62 26.63 0.61
C GLY A 32 -1.17 26.44 0.17
N ILE A 33 -0.32 25.86 1.02
CA ILE A 33 1.11 25.63 0.72
C ILE A 33 1.27 24.73 -0.51
N TRP A 34 0.49 23.65 -0.61
CA TRP A 34 0.62 22.71 -1.73
C TRP A 34 0.16 23.31 -3.06
N GLY A 35 -0.88 24.14 -3.06
CA GLY A 35 -1.28 24.93 -4.23
C GLY A 35 -0.18 25.90 -4.66
N PHE A 36 0.42 26.62 -3.70
CA PHE A 36 1.55 27.52 -3.98
C PHE A 36 2.74 26.77 -4.56
N LEU A 37 3.16 25.65 -3.95
CA LEU A 37 4.29 24.84 -4.44
C LEU A 37 3.99 24.25 -5.81
N SER A 38 2.76 23.83 -6.08
CA SER A 38 2.34 23.35 -7.40
C SER A 38 2.50 24.44 -8.46
N ARG A 39 2.03 25.67 -8.18
CA ARG A 39 2.26 26.81 -9.08
C ARG A 39 3.73 27.14 -9.25
N TYR A 40 4.49 27.15 -8.16
CA TYR A 40 5.91 27.43 -8.18
C TYR A 40 6.67 26.44 -9.06
N CYS A 41 6.54 25.14 -8.78
CA CYS A 41 7.24 24.07 -9.49
C CYS A 41 6.76 23.91 -10.93
N LEU A 42 5.46 24.03 -11.18
CA LEU A 42 4.86 23.58 -12.44
C LEU A 42 4.44 24.69 -13.37
N ASP A 43 4.37 25.95 -12.93
CA ASP A 43 4.06 27.09 -13.80
C ASP A 43 5.20 28.12 -13.78
N ILE A 44 5.61 28.58 -12.60
CA ILE A 44 6.56 29.69 -12.45
C ILE A 44 7.98 29.29 -12.87
N VAL A 45 8.51 28.15 -12.38
CA VAL A 45 9.84 27.65 -12.75
C VAL A 45 9.97 27.43 -14.26
N PRO A 46 8.96 26.85 -14.96
CA PRO A 46 8.90 26.80 -16.43
C PRO A 46 8.76 28.16 -17.15
N GLY A 47 8.65 29.28 -16.43
CA GLY A 47 8.57 30.63 -17.00
C GLY A 47 7.16 31.22 -17.16
N ARG A 48 6.11 30.51 -16.74
CA ARG A 48 4.71 31.00 -16.73
C ARG A 48 4.42 31.82 -15.48
N VAL A 49 5.07 32.97 -15.35
CA VAL A 49 5.03 33.78 -14.12
C VAL A 49 3.65 34.39 -13.88
N ASN A 50 2.92 34.77 -14.93
CA ASN A 50 1.62 35.42 -14.80
C ASN A 50 0.48 34.39 -14.74
N PRO A 51 -0.57 34.59 -13.91
CA PRO A 51 -1.69 33.67 -13.80
C PRO A 51 -2.36 33.32 -15.13
N ASP A 52 -2.51 34.29 -16.04
CA ASP A 52 -3.10 34.08 -17.37
C ASP A 52 -2.29 33.13 -18.26
N SER A 53 -1.04 32.85 -17.89
CA SER A 53 -0.16 31.93 -18.61
C SER A 53 -0.11 30.54 -18.00
N TRP A 54 -0.67 30.32 -16.80
CA TRP A 54 -0.64 29.03 -16.11
C TRP A 54 -1.35 27.94 -16.91
N GLN A 55 -0.78 26.72 -16.89
CA GLN A 55 -1.29 25.60 -17.68
C GLN A 55 -1.72 24.40 -16.83
N VAL A 56 -1.24 24.30 -15.59
CA VAL A 56 -1.59 23.20 -14.70
C VAL A 56 -2.94 23.46 -14.04
N ARG A 57 -3.80 22.44 -13.99
CA ARG A 57 -5.03 22.47 -13.19
C ARG A 57 -4.68 22.14 -11.74
N VAL A 58 -4.92 23.06 -10.81
CA VAL A 58 -4.67 22.88 -9.37
C VAL A 58 -5.98 23.09 -8.63
N ASP A 59 -6.56 22.02 -8.11
CA ASP A 59 -7.85 22.03 -7.40
C ASP A 59 -7.65 21.69 -5.92
N GLY A 60 -8.53 22.20 -5.05
CA GLY A 60 -8.47 21.98 -3.60
C GLY A 60 -9.77 21.41 -3.03
N ILE A 61 -9.66 20.62 -1.97
CA ILE A 61 -10.79 20.22 -1.12
C ILE A 61 -10.48 20.64 0.31
N GLU A 62 -11.41 21.36 0.93
CA GLU A 62 -11.28 21.80 2.32
C GLU A 62 -12.61 21.60 3.04
N VAL A 63 -12.59 20.96 4.21
CA VAL A 63 -13.81 20.74 5.01
C VAL A 63 -14.18 21.99 5.79
N PHE A 64 -13.20 22.82 6.14
CA PHE A 64 -13.38 24.00 6.98
C PHE A 64 -13.31 25.30 6.16
N GLU A 65 -14.46 25.73 5.64
CA GLU A 65 -14.62 26.95 4.83
C GLU A 65 -13.91 28.20 5.37
N PRO A 66 -13.90 28.50 6.69
CA PRO A 66 -13.24 29.70 7.21
C PRO A 66 -11.73 29.80 6.91
N TYR A 67 -11.04 28.70 6.59
CA TYR A 67 -9.65 28.75 6.14
C TYR A 67 -9.47 29.33 4.74
N ILE A 68 -10.51 29.32 3.90
CA ILE A 68 -10.40 29.75 2.50
C ILE A 68 -10.40 31.28 2.39
N GLN A 69 -9.18 31.81 2.35
CA GLN A 69 -8.86 33.22 2.16
C GLN A 69 -8.57 33.60 0.68
N PRO A 70 -8.46 34.90 0.34
CA PRO A 70 -8.23 35.36 -1.03
C PRO A 70 -6.99 34.77 -1.72
N HIS A 71 -5.93 34.44 -0.98
CA HIS A 71 -4.71 33.88 -1.58
C HIS A 71 -4.94 32.47 -2.13
N HIS A 72 -5.80 31.65 -1.53
CA HIS A 72 -6.20 30.37 -2.13
C HIS A 72 -6.90 30.61 -3.47
N ARG A 73 -7.83 31.57 -3.52
CA ARG A 73 -8.57 31.90 -4.75
C ARG A 73 -7.67 32.45 -5.87
N ALA A 74 -6.49 32.97 -5.51
CA ALA A 74 -5.47 33.38 -6.47
C ALA A 74 -4.57 32.22 -6.95
N LEU A 75 -4.53 31.10 -6.23
CA LEU A 75 -3.64 29.96 -6.53
C LEU A 75 -4.38 28.79 -7.19
N TYR A 76 -5.58 28.44 -6.70
CA TYR A 76 -6.33 27.27 -7.13
C TYR A 76 -7.30 27.61 -8.26
N ASN A 77 -7.46 26.69 -9.21
CA ASN A 77 -8.49 26.76 -10.25
C ASN A 77 -9.89 26.60 -9.65
N SER A 78 -10.06 25.67 -8.71
CA SER A 78 -11.28 25.51 -7.94
C SER A 78 -11.00 25.01 -6.53
N ILE A 79 -11.89 25.34 -5.60
CA ILE A 79 -11.85 24.83 -4.23
C ILE A 79 -13.25 24.34 -3.87
N ARG A 80 -13.36 23.07 -3.53
CA ARG A 80 -14.61 22.46 -3.07
C ARG A 80 -14.63 22.44 -1.54
N ILE A 81 -15.64 23.09 -0.97
CA ILE A 81 -15.90 23.00 0.47
C ILE A 81 -16.66 21.70 0.73
N ALA A 82 -15.98 20.67 1.23
CA ALA A 82 -16.56 19.37 1.50
C ALA A 82 -15.67 18.50 2.40
N ASP A 83 -16.29 17.55 3.10
CA ASP A 83 -15.56 16.44 3.68
C ASP A 83 -15.09 15.47 2.58
N VAL A 84 -13.82 15.06 2.64
CA VAL A 84 -13.25 14.14 1.64
C VAL A 84 -14.01 12.81 1.58
N ARG A 85 -14.58 12.35 2.69
CA ARG A 85 -15.36 11.10 2.77
C ARG A 85 -16.58 11.12 1.86
N ASP A 86 -17.20 12.29 1.70
CA ASP A 86 -18.43 12.46 0.93
C ASP A 86 -18.17 12.59 -0.58
N VAL A 87 -16.93 12.91 -0.98
CA VAL A 87 -16.63 13.32 -2.35
C VAL A 87 -15.61 12.42 -3.04
N ALA A 88 -14.82 11.65 -2.30
CA ALA A 88 -13.72 10.83 -2.82
C ALA A 88 -14.16 9.85 -3.93
N ASP A 89 -15.35 9.26 -3.82
CA ASP A 89 -15.89 8.33 -4.83
C ASP A 89 -16.16 9.02 -6.18
N ALA A 90 -16.65 10.26 -6.12
CA ALA A 90 -17.06 11.06 -7.27
C ALA A 90 -15.93 11.90 -7.88
N LEU A 91 -14.69 11.79 -7.36
CA LEU A 91 -13.56 12.51 -7.93
C LEU A 91 -13.23 12.01 -9.33
N ASP A 92 -12.93 12.94 -10.22
CA ASP A 92 -12.22 12.61 -11.45
C ASP A 92 -10.77 12.22 -11.15
N PRO A 93 -10.09 11.47 -12.02
CA PRO A 93 -8.66 11.21 -11.88
C PRO A 93 -7.80 12.48 -11.96
N TYR A 94 -6.70 12.50 -11.22
CA TYR A 94 -5.68 13.56 -11.25
C TYR A 94 -4.28 12.96 -11.45
N ASP A 95 -3.39 13.68 -12.11
CA ASP A 95 -2.00 13.24 -12.27
C ASP A 95 -1.32 13.09 -10.89
N LEU A 96 -1.49 14.08 -10.02
CA LEU A 96 -1.01 14.05 -8.65
C LEU A 96 -2.14 14.37 -7.68
N ILE A 97 -2.32 13.53 -6.67
CA ILE A 97 -3.15 13.83 -5.50
C ILE A 97 -2.22 14.02 -4.31
N ILE A 98 -2.42 15.09 -3.54
CA ILE A 98 -1.70 15.39 -2.31
C ILE A 98 -2.70 15.31 -1.16
N ALA A 99 -2.39 14.50 -0.15
CA ALA A 99 -3.11 14.43 1.11
C ALA A 99 -2.10 14.69 2.24
N GLY A 100 -1.94 15.96 2.59
CA GLY A 100 -1.03 16.38 3.66
C GLY A 100 -1.79 16.60 4.96
N ASP A 101 -1.49 15.79 5.97
CA ASP A 101 -2.12 15.84 7.29
C ASP A 101 -3.66 15.74 7.20
N VAL A 102 -4.16 14.60 6.68
CA VAL A 102 -5.59 14.38 6.37
C VAL A 102 -6.14 13.14 7.04
N ILE A 103 -5.56 11.96 6.78
CA ILE A 103 -6.19 10.68 7.12
C ILE A 103 -6.06 10.33 8.60
N GLU A 104 -5.12 10.93 9.33
CA GLU A 104 -5.00 10.85 10.78
C GLU A 104 -6.15 11.58 11.51
N HIS A 105 -6.78 12.55 10.84
CA HIS A 105 -7.97 13.25 11.35
C HIS A 105 -9.25 12.42 11.19
N LEU A 106 -9.18 11.26 10.54
CA LEU A 106 -10.28 10.33 10.36
C LEU A 106 -10.14 9.13 11.30
N ASP A 107 -11.26 8.50 11.65
CA ASP A 107 -11.21 7.19 12.30
C ASP A 107 -10.49 6.20 11.38
N LYS A 108 -9.73 5.25 11.96
CA LYS A 108 -8.76 4.43 11.22
C LYS A 108 -9.33 3.75 9.98
N GLU A 109 -10.52 3.16 10.11
CA GLU A 109 -11.22 2.47 9.02
C GLU A 109 -11.62 3.43 7.89
N GLU A 110 -12.15 4.61 8.24
CA GLU A 110 -12.50 5.65 7.26
C GLU A 110 -11.26 6.23 6.58
N GLY A 111 -10.17 6.39 7.33
CA GLY A 111 -8.87 6.79 6.78
C GLY A 111 -8.35 5.81 5.73
N HIS A 112 -8.46 4.50 5.96
CA HIS A 112 -8.13 3.48 4.95
C HIS A 112 -9.04 3.57 3.71
N LYS A 113 -10.36 3.72 3.90
CA LYS A 113 -11.31 3.86 2.77
C LYS A 113 -11.00 5.10 1.92
N VAL A 114 -10.72 6.24 2.57
CA VAL A 114 -10.34 7.47 1.88
C VAL A 114 -9.02 7.28 1.15
N PHE A 115 -8.00 6.72 1.81
CA PHE A 115 -6.71 6.42 1.18
C PHE A 115 -6.86 5.57 -0.08
N GLU A 116 -7.63 4.48 -0.01
CA GLU A 116 -7.87 3.57 -1.14
C GLU A 116 -8.53 4.28 -2.32
N ARG A 117 -9.54 5.10 -2.04
CA ARG A 117 -10.22 5.90 -3.07
C ARG A 117 -9.25 6.88 -3.71
N LEU A 118 -8.48 7.62 -2.94
CA LEU A 118 -7.48 8.57 -3.47
C LEU A 118 -6.41 7.84 -4.29
N TYR A 119 -5.92 6.70 -3.81
CA TYR A 119 -4.94 5.87 -4.52
C TYR A 119 -5.50 5.42 -5.89
N GLY A 120 -6.78 5.04 -5.96
CA GLY A 120 -7.45 4.69 -7.21
C GLY A 120 -7.75 5.85 -8.16
N LYS A 121 -7.71 7.11 -7.68
CA LYS A 121 -7.93 8.31 -8.51
C LYS A 121 -6.63 8.98 -8.95
N ALA A 122 -5.50 8.65 -8.32
CA ALA A 122 -4.19 9.14 -8.74
C ALA A 122 -3.72 8.43 -10.02
N VAL A 123 -3.14 9.18 -10.96
CA VAL A 123 -2.63 8.64 -12.23
C VAL A 123 -1.11 8.49 -12.22
N LYS A 124 -0.37 9.50 -11.79
CA LYS A 124 1.11 9.46 -11.68
C LYS A 124 1.57 9.25 -10.24
N GLY A 125 0.86 9.78 -9.26
CA GLY A 125 1.24 9.62 -7.86
C GLY A 125 0.20 10.08 -6.86
N LEU A 126 0.18 9.43 -5.69
CA LEU A 126 -0.49 9.91 -4.48
C LEU A 126 0.60 10.25 -3.46
N LEU A 127 0.70 11.52 -3.09
CA LEU A 127 1.62 12.03 -2.08
C LEU A 127 0.88 12.16 -0.74
N VAL A 128 1.24 11.33 0.22
CA VAL A 128 0.69 11.39 1.59
C VAL A 128 1.77 11.87 2.55
N ASN A 129 1.48 12.93 3.27
CA ASN A 129 2.32 13.43 4.35
C ASN A 129 1.57 13.19 5.65
N ILE A 130 2.18 12.46 6.58
CA ILE A 130 1.46 11.97 7.76
C ILE A 130 2.37 11.81 8.98
N PRO A 131 1.86 12.13 10.18
CA PRO A 131 2.43 11.68 11.44
C PRO A 131 2.56 10.16 11.55
N ILE A 132 3.69 9.66 12.07
CA ILE A 132 3.96 8.24 12.27
C ILE A 132 4.18 7.93 13.75
N GLY A 133 3.50 6.89 14.22
CA GLY A 133 3.59 6.38 15.57
C GLY A 133 2.87 7.22 16.62
N PRO A 134 3.08 6.91 17.91
CA PRO A 134 2.50 7.65 19.01
C PRO A 134 3.17 9.02 19.20
N GLY A 135 2.55 9.90 19.98
CA GLY A 135 3.10 11.22 20.36
C GLY A 135 2.46 12.41 19.63
N TRP A 136 1.67 12.13 18.61
CA TRP A 136 0.93 13.14 17.85
C TRP A 136 -0.47 13.37 18.41
N GLU A 137 -0.55 13.88 19.64
CA GLU A 137 -1.82 14.35 20.20
C GLU A 137 -2.12 15.74 19.66
N HIS A 138 -3.21 15.85 18.89
CA HIS A 138 -3.68 17.13 18.37
C HIS A 138 -5.18 17.27 18.64
N PRO A 139 -5.61 18.11 19.59
CA PRO A 139 -7.02 18.34 19.85
C PRO A 139 -7.65 19.19 18.74
N GLU A 140 -8.97 19.37 18.80
CA GLU A 140 -9.63 20.43 18.02
C GLU A 140 -8.95 21.77 18.32
N ALA A 141 -8.51 22.46 17.29
CA ALA A 141 -7.82 23.74 17.42
C ALA A 141 -8.42 24.76 16.45
N HIS A 142 -8.16 26.04 16.73
CA HIS A 142 -8.56 27.16 15.87
C HIS A 142 -10.06 27.24 15.49
N GLY A 143 -10.94 26.62 16.28
CA GLY A 143 -12.38 26.54 15.99
C GLY A 143 -12.74 25.56 14.87
N ASN A 144 -11.81 24.70 14.44
CA ASN A 144 -11.99 23.68 13.43
C ASN A 144 -12.02 22.28 14.09
N PRO A 145 -13.20 21.66 14.22
CA PRO A 145 -13.33 20.31 14.78
C PRO A 145 -12.61 19.22 13.97
N ALA A 146 -12.32 19.48 12.70
CA ALA A 146 -11.63 18.53 11.83
C ALA A 146 -10.13 18.42 12.12
N GLU A 147 -9.57 19.21 13.05
CA GLU A 147 -8.15 19.14 13.41
C GLU A 147 -7.83 18.10 14.48
N LEU A 148 -8.86 17.50 15.08
CA LEU A 148 -8.66 16.43 16.04
C LEU A 148 -7.98 15.23 15.36
N HIS A 149 -6.85 14.76 15.89
CA HIS A 149 -6.29 13.47 15.50
C HIS A 149 -7.18 12.34 16.06
N ARG A 150 -7.73 11.52 15.18
CA ARG A 150 -8.64 10.41 15.52
C ARG A 150 -8.00 9.04 15.39
N SER A 151 -6.95 8.93 14.57
CA SER A 151 -6.24 7.67 14.36
C SER A 151 -4.73 7.86 14.35
N GLN A 152 -4.02 6.78 14.67
CA GLN A 152 -2.57 6.69 14.61
C GLN A 152 -2.16 5.81 13.42
N TRP A 153 -1.03 6.13 12.80
CA TRP A 153 -0.54 5.45 11.61
C TRP A 153 0.90 5.00 11.78
N GLU A 154 1.20 3.82 11.27
CA GLU A 154 2.52 3.23 11.19
C GLU A 154 2.92 3.08 9.73
N ILE A 155 4.22 3.04 9.43
CA ILE A 155 4.71 2.81 8.06
C ILE A 155 4.13 1.52 7.47
N ALA A 156 3.97 0.51 8.32
CA ALA A 156 3.46 -0.81 7.94
C ALA A 156 1.99 -0.77 7.48
N ASP A 157 1.21 0.24 7.86
CA ASP A 157 -0.18 0.38 7.42
C ASP A 157 -0.30 0.63 5.90
N PHE A 158 0.82 0.97 5.26
CA PHE A 158 0.91 1.25 3.83
C PHE A 158 1.65 0.16 3.04
N ASP A 159 2.03 -0.96 3.65
CA ASP A 159 2.86 -2.01 3.01
C ASP A 159 2.22 -2.62 1.76
N ALA A 160 0.89 -2.65 1.71
CA ALA A 160 0.09 -3.14 0.58
C ALA A 160 0.26 -2.31 -0.72
N TYR A 161 0.86 -1.12 -0.60
CA TYR A 161 0.94 -0.12 -1.66
C TYR A 161 2.41 0.22 -1.97
N PRO A 162 2.90 -0.12 -3.18
CA PRO A 162 4.24 0.24 -3.60
C PRO A 162 4.48 1.75 -3.49
N SER A 163 5.49 2.12 -2.72
CA SER A 163 5.76 3.51 -2.39
C SER A 163 7.23 3.80 -2.16
N VAL A 164 7.59 5.07 -2.32
CA VAL A 164 8.84 5.61 -1.78
C VAL A 164 8.49 6.38 -0.52
N CYS A 165 9.13 6.02 0.60
CA CYS A 165 8.92 6.66 1.89
C CYS A 165 10.17 7.44 2.31
N LYS A 166 9.97 8.65 2.82
CA LYS A 166 10.99 9.42 3.53
C LYS A 166 10.51 9.74 4.94
N GLU A 167 11.23 9.24 5.93
CA GLU A 167 11.01 9.56 7.35
C GLU A 167 11.78 10.83 7.76
N PHE A 168 11.18 11.55 8.71
CA PHE A 168 11.72 12.72 9.38
C PHE A 168 11.52 12.56 10.89
N GLU A 169 12.57 12.82 11.66
CA GLU A 169 12.52 12.83 13.13
C GLU A 169 12.22 14.24 13.62
N LEU A 170 11.15 14.39 14.41
CA LEU A 170 10.75 15.65 15.04
C LEU A 170 10.70 15.49 16.56
N PRO A 171 10.77 16.59 17.34
CA PRO A 171 10.67 16.53 18.79
C PRO A 171 9.37 15.88 19.30
N CYS A 172 8.28 15.96 18.54
CA CYS A 172 6.96 15.41 18.88
C CYS A 172 6.71 13.98 18.35
N GLY A 173 7.62 13.41 17.55
CA GLY A 173 7.48 12.09 16.98
C GLY A 173 8.01 11.99 15.55
N LYS A 174 7.79 10.84 14.92
CA LYS A 174 8.17 10.62 13.53
C LYS A 174 7.14 11.22 12.59
N TYR A 175 7.60 11.66 11.45
CA TYR A 175 6.75 12.11 10.35
C TYR A 175 7.22 11.47 9.07
N ALA A 176 6.32 11.12 8.16
CA ALA A 176 6.70 10.51 6.89
C ALA A 176 6.00 11.16 5.71
N SER A 177 6.72 11.20 4.59
CA SER A 177 6.19 11.52 3.27
C SER A 177 6.28 10.27 2.40
N PHE A 178 5.14 9.83 1.89
CA PHE A 178 5.01 8.70 0.98
C PHE A 178 4.62 9.19 -0.40
N LEU A 179 5.38 8.78 -1.42
CA LEU A 179 4.93 8.83 -2.80
C LEU A 179 4.50 7.42 -3.22
N PHE A 180 3.19 7.21 -3.29
CA PHE A 180 2.58 5.98 -3.77
C PHE A 180 2.53 5.97 -5.29
N LYS A 181 2.87 4.82 -5.89
CA LYS A 181 2.75 4.59 -7.33
C LYS A 181 1.40 3.91 -7.62
N PRO A 182 0.42 4.60 -8.23
CA PRO A 182 -0.82 3.96 -8.65
C PRO A 182 -0.60 3.08 -9.89
N ASN A 183 -1.57 2.21 -10.19
CA ASN A 183 -1.59 1.37 -11.40
C ASN A 183 -0.39 0.42 -11.57
N VAL A 184 0.26 0.01 -10.47
CA VAL A 184 1.37 -0.96 -10.51
C VAL A 184 0.82 -2.35 -10.87
N PRO A 185 1.40 -3.04 -11.88
CA PRO A 185 0.99 -4.39 -12.25
C PRO A 185 1.00 -5.37 -11.07
N ILE A 186 0.08 -6.34 -11.07
CA ILE A 186 -0.07 -7.30 -9.96
C ILE A 186 1.25 -7.98 -9.60
N HIS A 187 2.01 -8.46 -10.58
CA HIS A 187 3.29 -9.14 -10.35
C HIS A 187 4.33 -8.25 -9.65
N GLU A 188 4.41 -6.96 -10.01
CA GLU A 188 5.30 -6.00 -9.33
C GLU A 188 4.83 -5.70 -7.90
N ARG A 189 3.50 -5.70 -7.66
CA ARG A 189 2.96 -5.56 -6.29
C ARG A 189 3.28 -6.78 -5.42
N VAL A 190 3.21 -7.98 -5.99
CA VAL A 190 3.61 -9.23 -5.33
C VAL A 190 5.10 -9.20 -5.00
N GLU A 191 5.95 -8.80 -5.95
CA GLU A 191 7.40 -8.64 -5.73
C GLU A 191 7.71 -7.61 -4.63
N TRP A 192 7.02 -6.46 -4.65
CA TRP A 192 7.13 -5.45 -3.59
C TRP A 192 6.82 -6.04 -2.21
N LEU A 193 5.71 -6.77 -2.08
CA LEU A 193 5.29 -7.39 -0.83
C LEU A 193 6.30 -8.47 -0.37
N GLN A 194 6.85 -9.25 -1.29
CA GLN A 194 7.92 -10.22 -1.00
C GLN A 194 9.15 -9.51 -0.41
N GLY A 195 9.56 -8.39 -1.01
CA GLY A 195 10.64 -7.56 -0.49
C GLY A 195 10.37 -7.07 0.93
N ARG A 196 9.17 -6.56 1.20
CA ARG A 196 8.75 -6.11 2.54
C ARG A 196 8.75 -7.27 3.55
N ALA A 197 8.20 -8.42 3.19
CA ALA A 197 8.20 -9.61 4.05
C ALA A 197 9.61 -10.08 4.39
N HIS A 198 10.54 -10.07 3.43
CA HIS A 198 11.94 -10.38 3.70
C HIS A 198 12.59 -9.40 4.69
N CYS A 199 12.32 -8.09 4.55
CA CYS A 199 12.80 -7.10 5.51
C CYS A 199 12.25 -7.35 6.92
N TYR A 200 10.97 -7.72 7.04
CA TYR A 200 10.35 -8.03 8.32
C TYR A 200 10.89 -9.32 8.96
N GLU A 201 11.06 -10.40 8.20
CA GLU A 201 11.70 -11.63 8.69
C GLU A 201 13.12 -11.35 9.18
N ALA A 202 13.91 -10.60 8.40
CA ALA A 202 15.28 -10.22 8.78
C ALA A 202 15.31 -9.36 10.07
N GLY A 203 14.27 -8.54 10.28
CA GLY A 203 14.07 -7.74 11.49
C GLY A 203 13.41 -8.51 12.66
N GLY A 204 13.11 -9.80 12.51
CA GLY A 204 12.46 -10.62 13.53
C GLY A 204 10.97 -10.35 13.72
N ASN A 205 10.30 -9.70 12.76
CA ASN A 205 8.86 -9.40 12.80
C ASN A 205 8.07 -10.33 11.86
N GLY A 206 8.04 -11.62 12.19
CA GLY A 206 7.37 -12.64 11.36
C GLY A 206 5.86 -12.40 11.20
N GLY A 207 5.20 -11.72 12.16
CA GLY A 207 3.79 -11.37 12.05
C GLY A 207 3.51 -10.38 10.90
N ARG A 208 4.34 -9.34 10.74
CA ARG A 208 4.24 -8.41 9.61
C ARG A 208 4.65 -9.05 8.29
N ALA A 209 5.68 -9.91 8.31
CA ALA A 209 6.04 -10.67 7.12
C ALA A 209 4.88 -11.54 6.62
N LEU A 210 4.17 -12.19 7.57
CA LEU A 210 3.01 -13.01 7.27
C LEU A 210 1.85 -12.20 6.70
N GLU A 211 1.58 -11.01 7.25
CA GLU A 211 0.58 -10.08 6.73
C GLU A 211 0.88 -9.69 5.26
N CYS A 212 2.12 -9.30 4.96
CA CYS A 212 2.53 -9.00 3.58
C CYS A 212 2.30 -10.19 2.64
N MET A 213 2.64 -11.41 3.08
CA MET A 213 2.51 -12.62 2.27
C MET A 213 1.08 -13.09 2.07
N ARG A 214 0.18 -12.86 3.05
CA ARG A 214 -1.26 -13.05 2.87
C ARG A 214 -1.81 -12.15 1.78
N ILE A 215 -1.43 -10.86 1.79
CA ILE A 215 -1.83 -9.91 0.75
C ILE A 215 -1.26 -10.33 -0.60
N ALA A 216 0.03 -10.70 -0.67
CA ALA A 216 0.68 -11.11 -1.91
C ALA A 216 -0.01 -12.33 -2.55
N HIS A 217 -0.28 -13.37 -1.74
CA HIS A 217 -0.98 -14.56 -2.21
C HIS A 217 -2.43 -14.28 -2.61
N GLY A 218 -3.12 -13.36 -1.92
CA GLY A 218 -4.46 -12.91 -2.31
C GLY A 218 -4.48 -12.14 -3.64
N LEU A 219 -3.40 -11.44 -3.98
CA LEU A 219 -3.23 -10.75 -5.26
C LEU A 219 -2.93 -11.71 -6.41
N ASP A 220 -2.06 -12.70 -6.18
CA ASP A 220 -1.72 -13.73 -7.16
C ASP A 220 -1.36 -15.06 -6.48
N ALA A 221 -2.34 -15.96 -6.40
CA ALA A 221 -2.14 -17.30 -5.86
C ALA A 221 -1.29 -18.19 -6.79
N SER A 222 -1.12 -17.82 -8.06
CA SER A 222 -0.27 -18.55 -9.00
C SER A 222 1.22 -18.24 -8.84
N ASP A 223 1.56 -17.17 -8.11
CA ASP A 223 2.96 -16.85 -7.83
C ASP A 223 3.58 -17.87 -6.88
N ALA A 224 4.50 -18.65 -7.45
CA ALA A 224 5.15 -19.75 -6.77
C ALA A 224 5.98 -19.29 -5.56
N LYS A 225 6.70 -18.18 -5.70
CA LYS A 225 7.62 -17.69 -4.66
C LYS A 225 6.82 -17.14 -3.47
N ALA A 226 5.78 -16.36 -3.74
CA ALA A 226 4.93 -15.76 -2.71
C ALA A 226 4.18 -16.85 -1.94
N THR A 227 3.60 -17.83 -2.65
CA THR A 227 2.90 -18.95 -2.02
C THR A 227 3.82 -19.76 -1.12
N LEU A 228 5.01 -20.14 -1.58
CA LEU A 228 5.93 -20.93 -0.75
C LEU A 228 6.45 -20.15 0.44
N PHE A 229 6.71 -18.85 0.28
CA PHE A 229 7.11 -18.00 1.40
C PHE A 229 5.99 -17.88 2.43
N LEU A 230 4.75 -17.65 2.00
CA LEU A 230 3.58 -17.64 2.88
C LEU A 230 3.47 -18.96 3.67
N VAL A 231 3.60 -20.10 2.99
CA VAL A 231 3.50 -21.43 3.60
C VAL A 231 4.61 -21.66 4.63
N ASP A 232 5.84 -21.25 4.35
CA ASP A 232 6.95 -21.34 5.32
C ASP A 232 6.64 -20.53 6.60
N LEU A 233 6.14 -19.31 6.46
CA LEU A 233 5.75 -18.47 7.60
C LEU A 233 4.60 -19.08 8.40
N LEU A 234 3.57 -19.60 7.73
CA LEU A 234 2.44 -20.26 8.38
C LEU A 234 2.87 -21.53 9.12
N ILE A 235 3.77 -22.33 8.55
CA ILE A 235 4.33 -23.52 9.20
C ILE A 235 5.12 -23.14 10.46
N LYS A 236 5.97 -22.10 10.38
CA LYS A 236 6.69 -21.56 11.56
C LYS A 236 5.71 -21.11 12.65
N GLY A 237 4.61 -20.47 12.26
CA GLY A 237 3.51 -20.06 13.14
C GLY A 237 2.58 -21.18 13.60
N GLN A 238 2.78 -22.41 13.13
CA GLN A 238 1.89 -23.57 13.37
C GLN A 238 0.44 -23.38 12.85
N GLU A 239 0.25 -22.51 11.85
CA GLU A 239 -1.03 -22.22 11.20
C GLU A 239 -1.32 -23.21 10.06
N TRP A 240 -1.36 -24.50 10.39
CA TRP A 240 -1.40 -25.61 9.43
C TRP A 240 -2.57 -25.59 8.46
N SER A 241 -3.75 -25.22 8.96
CA SER A 241 -4.98 -25.19 8.16
C SER A 241 -4.90 -24.13 7.07
N GLU A 242 -4.36 -22.95 7.38
CA GLU A 242 -4.19 -21.87 6.42
C GLU A 242 -3.08 -22.21 5.42
N ALA A 243 -1.99 -22.85 5.86
CA ALA A 243 -0.93 -23.30 4.96
C ALA A 243 -1.46 -24.26 3.89
N LEU A 244 -2.35 -25.19 4.27
CA LEU A 244 -3.01 -26.08 3.31
C LEU A 244 -3.96 -25.32 2.38
N GLN A 245 -4.76 -24.38 2.89
CA GLN A 245 -5.66 -23.56 2.07
C GLN A 245 -4.90 -22.73 1.04
N ALA A 246 -3.75 -22.14 1.41
CA ALA A 246 -2.91 -21.38 0.49
C ALA A 246 -2.33 -22.28 -0.62
N LEU A 247 -1.88 -23.50 -0.29
CA LEU A 247 -1.41 -24.47 -1.28
C LEU A 247 -2.53 -24.94 -2.21
N GLU A 248 -3.72 -25.18 -1.67
CA GLU A 248 -4.92 -25.54 -2.46
C GLU A 248 -5.29 -24.42 -3.44
N ALA A 249 -5.37 -23.18 -2.97
CA ALA A 249 -5.65 -22.02 -3.82
C ALA A 249 -4.61 -21.86 -4.93
N SER A 250 -3.33 -22.08 -4.61
CA SER A 250 -2.25 -22.02 -5.60
C SER A 250 -2.33 -23.14 -6.64
N LEU A 251 -2.68 -24.36 -6.25
CA LEU A 251 -2.85 -25.48 -7.18
C LEU A 251 -4.10 -25.35 -8.05
N VAL A 252 -5.13 -24.65 -7.58
CA VAL A 252 -6.29 -24.28 -8.42
C VAL A 252 -5.87 -23.24 -9.46
N ALA A 253 -5.08 -22.23 -9.07
CA ALA A 253 -4.61 -21.19 -9.97
C ALA A 253 -3.55 -21.69 -10.98
N ALA A 254 -2.65 -22.58 -10.54
CA ALA A 254 -1.56 -23.16 -11.33
C ALA A 254 -1.44 -24.68 -11.08
N PRO A 255 -2.22 -25.52 -11.80
CA PRO A 255 -2.20 -26.98 -11.61
C PRO A 255 -0.86 -27.67 -11.88
N THR A 256 0.03 -27.05 -12.65
CA THR A 256 1.39 -27.53 -12.96
C THR A 256 2.43 -27.06 -11.93
N PHE A 257 2.01 -26.43 -10.82
CA PHE A 257 2.91 -26.05 -9.75
C PHE A 257 3.32 -27.27 -8.89
N HIS A 258 4.17 -28.12 -9.47
CA HIS A 258 4.58 -29.41 -8.93
C HIS A 258 5.17 -29.31 -7.52
N TYR A 259 5.94 -28.27 -7.23
CA TYR A 259 6.57 -28.08 -5.92
C TYR A 259 5.54 -27.75 -4.82
N ALA A 260 4.47 -27.00 -5.14
CA ALA A 260 3.37 -26.78 -4.21
C ALA A 260 2.63 -28.09 -3.90
N ARG A 261 2.37 -28.94 -4.91
CA ARG A 261 1.73 -30.24 -4.72
C ARG A 261 2.57 -31.18 -3.85
N LEU A 262 3.88 -31.20 -4.07
CA LEU A 262 4.81 -31.96 -3.23
C LEU A 262 4.84 -31.43 -1.79
N THR A 263 4.87 -30.10 -1.61
CA THR A 263 4.81 -29.45 -0.29
C THR A 263 3.51 -29.77 0.44
N MET A 264 2.37 -29.75 -0.27
CA MET A 264 1.06 -30.12 0.28
C MET A 264 1.04 -31.57 0.75
N ALA A 265 1.58 -32.51 -0.04
CA ALA A 265 1.68 -33.91 0.37
C ALA A 265 2.54 -34.10 1.62
N ARG A 266 3.69 -33.42 1.72
CA ARG A 266 4.55 -33.43 2.92
C ARG A 266 3.79 -32.93 4.15
N LEU A 267 3.05 -31.84 3.99
CA LEU A 267 2.26 -31.23 5.07
C LEU A 267 1.11 -32.14 5.53
N LEU A 268 0.36 -32.72 4.60
CA LEU A 268 -0.72 -33.68 4.89
C LEU A 268 -0.20 -34.91 5.64
N LYS A 269 0.94 -35.47 5.22
CA LYS A 269 1.60 -36.57 5.92
C LYS A 269 1.97 -36.18 7.35
N LEU A 270 2.60 -35.02 7.54
CA LEU A 270 2.97 -34.51 8.87
C LEU A 270 1.75 -34.34 9.79
N ARG A 271 0.59 -34.05 9.21
CA ARG A 271 -0.69 -33.89 9.91
C ARG A 271 -1.50 -35.19 10.01
N SER A 272 -0.87 -36.35 9.81
CA SER A 272 -1.50 -37.67 9.91
C SER A 272 -2.71 -37.85 8.97
N ARG A 273 -2.64 -37.28 7.76
CA ARG A 273 -3.62 -37.45 6.67
C ARG A 273 -2.99 -38.21 5.49
N PRO A 274 -2.56 -39.48 5.67
CA PRO A 274 -1.76 -40.20 4.68
C PRO A 274 -2.52 -40.50 3.38
N GLN A 275 -3.83 -40.73 3.43
CA GLN A 275 -4.62 -41.01 2.22
C GLN A 275 -4.66 -39.80 1.27
N GLU A 276 -4.80 -38.61 1.84
CA GLU A 276 -4.81 -37.36 1.06
C GLU A 276 -3.42 -37.01 0.56
N ALA A 277 -2.38 -37.27 1.36
CA ALA A 277 -1.00 -37.14 0.94
C ALA A 277 -0.69 -38.06 -0.26
N GLN A 278 -1.14 -39.32 -0.20
CA GLN A 278 -0.99 -40.28 -1.30
C GLN A 278 -1.69 -39.79 -2.57
N ALA A 279 -2.94 -39.32 -2.47
CA ALA A 279 -3.68 -38.79 -3.61
C ALA A 279 -2.97 -37.59 -4.26
N CYS A 280 -2.39 -36.69 -3.46
CA CYS A 280 -1.60 -35.57 -3.96
C CYS A 280 -0.35 -36.05 -4.72
N ILE A 281 0.34 -37.07 -4.22
CA ILE A 281 1.55 -37.61 -4.84
C ILE A 281 1.21 -38.35 -6.15
N GLU A 282 0.16 -39.15 -6.17
CA GLU A 282 -0.29 -39.85 -7.37
C GLU A 282 -0.70 -38.85 -8.47
N THR A 283 -1.40 -37.78 -8.09
CA THR A 283 -1.76 -36.69 -9.00
C THR A 283 -0.53 -35.92 -9.50
N LEU A 284 0.50 -35.80 -8.66
CA LEU A 284 1.79 -35.21 -9.08
C LEU A 284 2.46 -36.09 -10.13
N LEU A 285 2.68 -37.37 -9.83
CA LEU A 285 3.39 -38.32 -10.68
C LEU A 285 2.67 -38.66 -11.99
N ALA A 286 1.36 -38.42 -12.07
CA ALA A 286 0.58 -38.57 -13.29
C ALA A 286 0.75 -37.40 -14.29
N SER A 287 1.41 -36.30 -13.92
CA SER A 287 1.66 -35.18 -14.82
C SER A 287 2.82 -35.49 -15.77
N ASP A 288 2.69 -35.14 -17.03
CA ASP A 288 3.70 -35.46 -18.07
C ASP A 288 4.96 -34.57 -17.98
N ASP A 289 4.91 -33.48 -17.22
CA ASP A 289 5.90 -32.41 -17.14
C ASP A 289 6.65 -32.30 -15.80
N VAL A 290 6.52 -33.31 -14.93
CA VAL A 290 7.18 -33.28 -13.61
C VAL A 290 8.70 -33.29 -13.76
N PRO A 291 9.43 -32.33 -13.17
CA PRO A 291 10.89 -32.35 -13.12
C PRO A 291 11.42 -33.63 -12.43
N PRO A 292 12.50 -34.26 -12.93
CA PRO A 292 13.02 -35.52 -12.38
C PRO A 292 13.35 -35.48 -10.89
N GLU A 293 13.86 -34.35 -10.40
CA GLU A 293 14.16 -34.14 -8.97
C GLU A 293 12.89 -34.19 -8.11
N ILE A 294 11.81 -33.53 -8.56
CA ILE A 294 10.51 -33.53 -7.88
C ILE A 294 9.87 -34.92 -7.94
N ALA A 295 9.97 -35.62 -9.07
CA ALA A 295 9.46 -36.98 -9.21
C ALA A 295 10.17 -37.95 -8.26
N THR A 296 11.49 -37.80 -8.10
CA THR A 296 12.30 -38.61 -7.18
C THR A 296 11.87 -38.38 -5.73
N ASP A 297 11.74 -37.11 -5.31
CA ASP A 297 11.25 -36.75 -3.98
C ASP A 297 9.82 -37.26 -3.72
N ALA A 298 8.95 -37.19 -4.73
CA ALA A 298 7.57 -37.65 -4.65
C ALA A 298 7.49 -39.18 -4.48
N LEU A 299 8.30 -39.95 -5.21
CA LEU A 299 8.37 -41.41 -5.06
C LEU A 299 8.88 -41.82 -3.67
N ALA A 300 9.93 -41.15 -3.17
CA ALA A 300 10.44 -41.39 -1.82
C ALA A 300 9.36 -41.11 -0.76
N LEU A 301 8.65 -39.99 -0.89
CA LEU A 301 7.56 -39.63 0.02
C LEU A 301 6.40 -40.66 -0.05
N LEU A 302 6.07 -41.17 -1.25
CA LEU A 302 5.03 -42.18 -1.43
C LEU A 302 5.35 -43.47 -0.68
N GLU A 303 6.60 -43.92 -0.71
CA GLU A 303 7.03 -45.08 0.06
C GLU A 303 6.89 -44.87 1.56
N GLU A 304 7.19 -43.67 2.06
CA GLU A 304 7.03 -43.33 3.47
C GLU A 304 5.56 -43.28 3.90
N VAL A 305 4.70 -42.69 3.08
CA VAL A 305 3.25 -42.60 3.34
C VAL A 305 2.61 -43.99 3.39
N ARG A 306 3.03 -44.92 2.52
CA ARG A 306 2.51 -46.30 2.49
C ARG A 306 2.95 -47.16 3.69
N LYS A 307 3.98 -46.74 4.43
CA LYS A 307 4.48 -47.44 5.63
C LYS A 307 3.80 -46.98 6.92
N GLN A 308 3.02 -45.90 6.89
CA GLN A 308 2.27 -45.33 8.01
C GLN A 308 0.82 -45.80 8.00
#